data_AF-A0A0Q3QVN4-F1
#
_entry.id   AF-A0A0Q3QVN4-F1
#
_cell.length_a   1.000
_cell.length_b   1.000
_cell.length_c   1.000
_cell.angle_alpha   90.00
_cell.angle_beta   90.00
_cell.angle_gamma   90.00
#
_symmetry.space_group_name_H-M   'P 1'
#
loop_
_entity.id
_entity.type
_entity.pdbx_description
1 polymer ?
#
loop_
_entity_poly.entity_id
_entity_poly.type
_entity_poly.pdbx_seq_one_letter_code
_entity_poly.pdbx_strand_id
1 'polypeptide(L)'
;MPVFKTTLNSKEPFFVKYKIEGSNVLIECIIQGITFRETAGNNKGKIILYVDGKKKEEILSAAFIVKGLTSGTHRLTLEVATEKASTVIMKKEFDVTIR
;
A
#
# COMPACT_ATOMS: atom_id res chain seq x y z
N MET A 1 15.07 -20.39 25.37
CA MET A 1 14.51 -20.29 24.01
C MET A 1 13.59 -19.08 23.97
N PRO A 2 13.79 -18.06 23.13
CA PRO A 2 12.85 -16.96 23.05
C PRO A 2 11.75 -17.29 22.04
N VAL A 3 10.51 -17.31 22.53
CA VAL A 3 9.29 -17.39 21.72
C VAL A 3 9.00 -15.97 21.23
N PHE A 4 9.10 -15.75 19.92
CA PHE A 4 8.66 -14.49 19.31
C PHE A 4 7.13 -14.43 19.36
N LYS A 5 6.60 -13.68 20.33
CA LYS A 5 5.17 -13.35 20.40
C LYS A 5 4.90 -12.20 19.43
N THR A 6 4.39 -12.53 18.24
CA THR A 6 3.80 -11.51 17.37
C THR A 6 2.44 -11.15 17.96
N THR A 7 2.40 -10.12 18.81
CA THR A 7 1.15 -9.53 19.27
C THR A 7 0.48 -8.86 18.06
N LEU A 8 -0.48 -9.53 17.44
CA LEU A 8 -1.45 -8.91 16.52
C LEU A 8 -2.26 -7.92 17.35
N ASN A 9 -1.81 -6.66 17.39
CA ASN A 9 -2.58 -5.56 17.91
C ASN A 9 -3.78 -5.36 16.98
N SER A 10 -5.00 -5.54 17.49
CA SER A 10 -6.27 -5.41 16.77
C SER A 10 -6.62 -3.96 16.39
N LYS A 11 -5.60 -3.15 16.04
CA LYS A 11 -5.69 -1.69 15.87
C LYS A 11 -4.96 -1.16 14.62
N GLU A 12 -4.44 -2.00 13.72
CA GLU A 12 -3.85 -1.50 12.47
C GLU A 12 -4.88 -1.59 11.32
N PRO A 13 -5.54 -0.50 10.93
CA PRO A 13 -6.59 -0.53 9.91
C PRO A 13 -6.06 -0.64 8.47
N PHE A 14 -4.74 -0.66 8.25
CA PHE A 14 -4.11 -0.75 6.92
C PHE A 14 -3.01 -1.81 6.89
N PHE A 15 -3.31 -2.94 6.24
CA PHE A 15 -2.37 -4.03 5.97
C PHE A 15 -1.93 -4.04 4.52
N VAL A 16 -0.67 -4.35 4.30
CA VAL A 16 -0.06 -4.49 2.98
C VAL A 16 0.63 -5.84 2.91
N LYS A 17 0.33 -6.61 1.87
CA LYS A 17 1.07 -7.79 1.44
C LYS A 17 1.72 -7.47 0.11
N TYR A 18 2.92 -8.01 -0.11
CA TYR A 18 3.58 -7.88 -1.39
C TYR A 18 4.33 -9.15 -1.78
N LYS A 19 4.56 -9.30 -3.08
CA LYS A 19 5.38 -10.35 -3.69
C LYS A 19 6.24 -9.75 -4.78
N ILE A 20 7.52 -10.12 -4.81
CA ILE A 20 8.46 -9.69 -5.84
C ILE A 20 8.49 -10.75 -6.95
N GLU A 21 8.32 -10.32 -8.20
CA GLU A 21 8.40 -11.16 -9.40
C GLU A 21 9.28 -10.46 -10.46
N GLY A 22 10.55 -10.85 -10.51
CA GLY A 22 11.56 -10.18 -11.33
C GLY A 22 11.73 -8.72 -10.90
N SER A 23 11.53 -7.79 -11.83
CA SER A 23 11.54 -6.34 -11.59
C SER A 23 10.19 -5.75 -11.17
N ASN A 24 9.21 -6.60 -10.86
CA ASN A 24 7.86 -6.18 -10.50
C ASN A 24 7.54 -6.52 -9.04
N VAL A 25 6.69 -5.71 -8.43
CA VAL A 25 6.15 -5.94 -7.08
C VAL A 25 4.64 -5.96 -7.15
N LEU A 26 4.06 -7.12 -6.88
CA LEU A 26 2.63 -7.30 -6.75
C LEU A 26 2.25 -6.91 -5.34
N ILE A 27 1.26 -6.04 -5.19
CA ILE A 27 0.84 -5.48 -3.91
C ILE A 27 -0.64 -5.77 -3.73
N GLU A 28 -1.00 -6.24 -2.54
CA GLU A 28 -2.37 -6.38 -2.07
C GLU A 28 -2.53 -5.59 -0.77
N CYS A 29 -3.51 -4.69 -0.75
CA CYS A 29 -3.85 -3.84 0.37
C CYS A 29 -5.17 -4.28 0.99
N ILE A 30 -5.21 -4.35 2.32
CA ILE A 30 -6.43 -4.61 3.08
C ILE A 30 -6.61 -3.41 4.01
N ILE A 31 -7.59 -2.56 3.69
CA ILE A 31 -7.84 -1.31 4.42
C ILE A 31 -9.26 -1.36 5.00
N GLN A 32 -9.38 -1.26 6.32
CA GLN A 32 -10.67 -1.25 7.01
C GLN A 32 -11.37 0.09 6.80
N GLY A 33 -12.67 0.06 6.47
CA GLY A 33 -13.50 1.25 6.31
C GLY A 33 -13.36 1.98 4.96
N ILE A 34 -12.46 1.52 4.09
CA ILE A 34 -12.24 2.07 2.75
C ILE A 34 -12.64 1.05 1.69
N THR A 35 -13.26 1.53 0.62
CA THR A 35 -13.62 0.72 -0.54
C THR A 35 -13.12 1.39 -1.81
N PHE A 36 -12.75 0.56 -2.78
CA PHE A 36 -12.25 0.98 -4.08
C PHE A 36 -13.30 0.80 -5.19
N ARG A 37 -14.49 0.32 -4.84
CA ARG A 37 -15.58 0.10 -5.80
C ARG A 37 -16.19 1.44 -6.22
N GLU A 38 -16.47 1.59 -7.52
CA GLU A 38 -17.05 2.81 -8.09
C GLU A 38 -18.46 3.12 -7.54
N THR A 39 -19.21 2.11 -7.11
CA THR A 39 -20.57 2.26 -6.57
C THR A 39 -20.62 2.69 -5.10
N ALA A 40 -19.47 2.81 -4.45
CA ALA A 40 -19.41 3.30 -3.09
C ALA A 40 -19.37 4.83 -3.11
N GLY A 41 -20.32 5.48 -2.45
CA GLY A 41 -20.34 6.94 -2.30
C GLY A 41 -19.17 7.45 -1.47
N ASN A 42 -19.44 7.92 -0.24
CA ASN A 42 -18.47 8.71 0.53
C ASN A 42 -17.21 7.98 1.03
N ASN A 43 -17.16 6.64 0.96
CA ASN A 43 -16.02 5.84 1.44
C ASN A 43 -15.10 5.37 0.30
N LYS A 44 -15.27 5.93 -0.90
CA LYS A 44 -14.39 5.66 -2.04
C LYS A 44 -13.00 6.22 -1.77
N GLY A 45 -12.04 5.32 -1.70
CA GLY A 45 -10.64 5.63 -1.47
C GLY A 45 -9.78 5.50 -2.72
N LYS A 46 -8.64 6.18 -2.67
CA LYS A 46 -7.53 6.01 -3.61
C LYS A 46 -6.23 5.84 -2.84
N ILE A 47 -5.31 5.08 -3.42
CA ILE A 47 -3.94 4.91 -2.93
C ILE A 47 -3.03 5.79 -3.79
N ILE A 48 -2.19 6.59 -3.15
CA ILE A 48 -1.13 7.35 -3.80
C ILE A 48 0.17 6.59 -3.56
N LEU A 49 0.78 6.10 -4.64
CA LEU A 49 2.02 5.36 -4.59
C LEU A 49 3.21 6.31 -4.75
N TYR A 50 4.18 6.19 -3.87
CA TYR A 50 5.50 6.77 -4.04
C TYR A 50 6.56 5.67 -4.09
N VAL A 51 7.56 5.87 -4.94
CA VAL A 51 8.76 5.03 -5.03
C VAL A 51 9.96 5.93 -4.77
N ASP A 52 10.74 5.61 -3.74
CA ASP A 52 11.91 6.38 -3.32
C ASP A 52 11.58 7.86 -3.08
N GLY A 53 10.40 8.11 -2.49
CA GLY A 53 9.90 9.46 -2.19
C GLY A 53 9.31 10.22 -3.39
N LYS A 54 9.31 9.65 -4.60
CA LYS A 54 8.72 10.28 -5.79
C LYS A 54 7.32 9.73 -6.03
N LYS A 55 6.32 10.62 -6.13
CA LYS A 55 4.94 10.24 -6.50
C LYS A 55 4.97 9.57 -7.87
N LYS A 56 4.45 8.35 -7.96
CA LYS A 56 4.40 7.57 -9.20
C LYS A 56 3.02 7.63 -9.83
N GLU A 57 1.99 7.23 -9.10
CA GLU A 57 0.62 7.14 -9.63
C GLU A 57 -0.43 7.14 -8.52
N GLU A 58 -1.69 7.33 -8.93
CA GLU A 58 -2.87 7.15 -8.08
C GLU A 58 -3.62 5.89 -8.49
N ILE A 59 -4.01 5.08 -7.51
CA ILE A 59 -4.48 3.72 -7.70
C ILE A 59 -5.86 3.58 -7.06
N LEU A 60 -6.82 3.11 -7.86
CA LEU A 60 -8.21 2.95 -7.47
C LEU A 60 -8.58 1.48 -7.21
N SER A 61 -7.58 0.66 -6.85
CA SER A 61 -7.75 -0.76 -6.55
C SER A 61 -6.98 -1.15 -5.29
N ALA A 62 -7.48 -2.17 -4.60
CA ALA A 62 -6.81 -2.77 -3.45
C ALA A 62 -5.59 -3.61 -3.85
N ALA A 63 -5.56 -4.14 -5.08
CA ALA A 63 -4.46 -4.93 -5.61
C ALA A 63 -3.93 -4.32 -6.91
N PHE A 64 -2.61 -4.23 -7.03
CA PHE A 64 -1.93 -3.58 -8.15
C PHE A 64 -0.48 -4.08 -8.28
N ILE A 65 0.17 -3.73 -9.39
CA ILE A 65 1.55 -4.14 -9.67
C ILE A 65 2.42 -2.91 -9.89
N VAL A 66 3.48 -2.77 -9.11
CA VAL A 66 4.54 -1.79 -9.36
C VAL A 66 5.53 -2.41 -10.31
N LYS A 67 5.57 -1.93 -11.56
CA LYS A 67 6.41 -2.49 -12.61
C LYS A 67 7.73 -1.75 -12.77
N GLY A 68 8.73 -2.50 -13.24
CA GLY A 68 9.99 -1.95 -13.75
C GLY A 68 10.84 -1.26 -12.68
N LEU A 69 10.90 -1.81 -11.47
CA LEU A 69 11.86 -1.38 -10.47
C LEU A 69 13.26 -1.87 -10.87
N THR A 70 14.25 -1.02 -10.67
CA THR A 70 15.65 -1.36 -10.94
C THR A 70 16.19 -2.32 -9.87
N SER A 71 17.32 -2.99 -10.14
CA SER A 71 17.98 -3.78 -9.08
C SER A 71 18.43 -2.86 -7.94
N GLY A 72 18.23 -3.29 -6.70
CA GLY A 72 18.47 -2.50 -5.50
C GLY A 72 17.29 -2.47 -4.52
N THR A 73 17.46 -1.74 -3.43
CA THR A 73 16.41 -1.52 -2.44
C THR A 73 15.62 -0.27 -2.80
N HIS A 74 14.30 -0.42 -2.91
CA HIS A 74 13.36 0.64 -3.16
C HIS A 74 12.45 0.82 -1.96
N ARG A 75 12.22 2.06 -1.54
CA ARG A 75 11.25 2.38 -0.49
C ARG A 75 9.91 2.70 -1.12
N LEU A 76 8.90 1.91 -0.80
CA LEU A 76 7.53 2.11 -1.25
C LEU A 76 6.72 2.80 -0.14
N THR A 77 6.05 3.88 -0.50
CA THR A 77 5.11 4.59 0.38
C THR A 77 3.73 4.53 -0.25
N LEU A 78 2.76 4.05 0.51
CA LEU A 78 1.35 3.99 0.13
C LEU A 78 0.56 4.94 1.04
N GLU A 79 -0.07 5.94 0.46
CA GLU A 79 -0.94 6.89 1.16
C GLU A 79 -2.38 6.69 0.73
N VAL A 80 -3.30 6.59 1.68
CA VAL A 80 -4.74 6.45 1.39
C VAL A 80 -5.40 7.80 1.57
N ALA A 81 -6.18 8.22 0.58
CA ALA A 81 -7.03 9.40 0.61
C ALA A 81 -8.47 9.04 0.20
N THR A 82 -9.47 9.82 0.60
CA THR A 82 -10.86 9.64 0.17
C THR A 82 -11.29 10.79 -0.74
N GLU A 83 -12.35 10.60 -1.52
CA GLU A 83 -12.88 11.71 -2.35
C GLU A 83 -13.41 12.88 -1.50
N LYS A 84 -13.91 12.61 -0.29
CA LYS A 84 -14.48 13.62 0.61
C LYS A 84 -13.41 14.43 1.36
N ALA A 85 -12.30 13.79 1.70
CA ALA A 85 -11.19 14.42 2.38
C ALA A 85 -10.00 14.43 1.43
N SER A 86 -9.65 15.59 0.89
CA SER A 86 -8.42 15.81 0.12
C SER A 86 -7.13 15.56 0.94
N THR A 87 -7.26 15.01 2.15
CA THR A 87 -6.19 14.71 3.09
C THR A 87 -5.89 13.22 3.12
N VAL A 88 -4.61 12.91 3.33
CA VAL A 88 -4.16 11.54 3.58
C VAL A 88 -4.70 11.11 4.94
N ILE A 89 -5.46 10.03 4.96
CA ILE A 89 -6.05 9.45 6.17
C ILE A 89 -5.20 8.32 6.74
N MET A 90 -4.37 7.68 5.92
CA MET A 90 -3.53 6.54 6.32
C MET A 90 -2.26 6.50 5.48
N LYS A 91 -1.17 6.00 6.07
CA LYS A 91 0.12 5.86 5.40
C LYS A 91 0.75 4.52 5.80
N LYS A 92 1.37 3.83 4.83
CA LYS A 92 2.22 2.66 5.07
C LYS A 92 3.50 2.80 4.26
N GLU A 93 4.62 2.45 4.87
CA GLU A 93 5.95 2.49 4.24
C GLU A 93 6.66 1.16 4.47
N PHE A 94 7.31 0.64 3.43
CA PHE A 94 8.07 -0.59 3.47
C PHE A 94 9.11 -0.64 2.35
N ASP A 95 10.18 -1.39 2.59
CA ASP A 95 11.26 -1.55 1.63
C ASP A 95 11.11 -2.88 0.87
N VAL A 96 11.44 -2.84 -0.42
CA VAL A 96 11.51 -4.02 -1.29
C VAL A 96 12.89 -4.07 -1.93
N THR A 97 13.52 -5.24 -1.95
CA THR A 97 14.82 -5.44 -2.58
C THR A 97 14.67 -6.26 -3.85
N ILE A 98 14.91 -5.62 -4.99
CA ILE A 98 14.95 -6.25 -6.31
C ILE A 98 16.36 -6.78 -6.54
N ARG A 99 16.48 -8.03 -6.98
CA ARG A 99 17.75 -8.67 -7.33
C ARG A 99 17.99 -8.59 -8.83
#